data_AF-A0A8H6ITZ5-F1
#
_entry.id   AF-A0A8H6ITZ5-F1
#
_cell.length_a   1.000
_cell.length_b   1.000
_cell.length_c   1.000
_cell.angle_alpha   90.00
_cell.angle_beta   90.00
_cell.angle_gamma   90.00
#
_symmetry.space_group_name_H-M   'P 1'
#
loop_
_entity.id
_entity.type
_entity.pdbx_description
1 polymer ?
#
loop_
_entity_poly.entity_id
_entity_poly.type
_entity_poly.pdbx_seq_one_letter_code
_entity_poly.pdbx_strand_id
1 'polypeptide(L)'
;MAQGKSLLVLAATLASLCLSAPSVLGLDWPSSRALPLFPDVAKEIDYARITALSGDEQVLLVSLQGLVNRRQPRLYLYWSAPDDPGPSSDDVINEAWLRELQSRGGCRSTDATSDPLGLIDKYRSE
;
A
#
# COMPACT_ATOMS: atom_id res chain seq x y z
N MET A 1 37.64 23.39 -46.12
CA MET A 1 37.37 22.00 -45.72
C MET A 1 37.08 21.98 -44.22
N ALA A 2 35.80 22.06 -43.84
CA ALA A 2 35.38 22.05 -42.44
C ALA A 2 34.02 21.33 -42.34
N GLN A 3 34.05 20.01 -42.38
CA GLN A 3 32.91 19.16 -42.05
C GLN A 3 33.41 17.99 -41.22
N GLY A 4 33.26 18.08 -39.91
CA GLY A 4 33.72 17.02 -39.00
C GLY A 4 33.30 17.23 -37.54
N LYS A 5 32.24 18.00 -37.27
CA LYS A 5 31.78 18.28 -35.90
C LYS A 5 30.29 18.01 -35.66
N SER A 6 29.51 17.65 -36.67
CA SER A 6 28.05 17.48 -36.51
C SER A 6 27.60 16.08 -36.15
N LEU A 7 28.46 15.05 -36.14
CA LEU A 7 28.01 13.68 -35.83
C LEU A 7 28.10 13.29 -34.34
N LEU A 8 28.87 14.02 -33.52
CA LEU A 8 29.15 13.59 -32.13
C LEU A 8 28.17 14.16 -31.10
N VAL A 9 27.33 15.12 -31.48
CA VAL A 9 26.37 15.77 -30.56
C VAL A 9 25.03 15.03 -30.51
N LEU A 10 24.72 14.18 -31.50
CA LEU A 10 23.43 13.50 -31.58
C LEU A 10 23.28 12.29 -30.64
N ALA A 11 24.39 11.74 -30.13
CA ALA A 11 24.34 10.54 -29.26
C ALA A 11 24.10 10.86 -27.77
N ALA A 12 24.34 12.10 -27.34
CA ALA A 12 24.29 12.46 -25.91
C ALA A 12 22.88 12.89 -25.43
N THR A 13 21.94 13.17 -26.33
CA THR A 13 20.61 13.67 -25.96
C THR A 13 19.54 12.57 -25.83
N LEU A 14 19.79 11.35 -26.30
CA LEU A 14 18.84 10.23 -26.19
C LEU A 14 18.95 9.45 -24.88
N ALA A 15 20.07 9.54 -24.15
CA ALA A 15 20.24 8.83 -22.87
C ALA A 15 19.44 9.44 -21.71
N SER A 16 18.94 10.68 -21.86
CA SER A 16 18.31 11.42 -20.76
C SER A 16 16.80 11.16 -20.63
N LEU A 17 16.19 10.36 -21.52
CA LEU A 17 14.75 10.05 -21.48
C LEU A 17 14.40 8.80 -20.65
N CYS A 18 15.39 8.02 -20.19
CA CYS A 18 15.13 6.73 -19.54
C CYS A 18 15.14 6.74 -18.00
N LEU A 19 15.40 7.88 -17.33
CA LEU A 19 15.67 7.89 -15.88
C LEU A 19 14.76 8.81 -15.05
N SER A 20 13.51 8.95 -15.44
CA SER A 20 12.50 9.53 -14.56
C SER A 20 11.34 8.54 -14.45
N ALA A 21 11.59 7.47 -13.69
CA ALA A 21 10.48 6.70 -13.14
C ALA A 21 9.55 7.68 -12.40
N PRO A 22 8.23 7.61 -12.59
CA PRO A 22 7.32 8.47 -11.87
C PRO A 22 7.56 8.25 -10.37
N SER A 23 7.97 9.30 -9.66
CA SER A 23 8.03 9.28 -8.21
C SER A 23 6.59 9.31 -7.70
N VAL A 24 5.95 8.15 -7.65
CA VAL A 24 4.74 7.98 -6.83
C VAL A 24 5.21 8.18 -5.40
N LEU A 25 4.69 9.21 -4.71
CA LEU A 25 5.02 9.51 -3.32
C LEU A 25 5.00 8.22 -2.47
N GLY A 26 6.19 7.75 -2.06
CA GLY A 26 6.37 6.56 -1.23
C GLY A 26 6.86 5.30 -1.95
N LEU A 27 6.89 5.24 -3.28
CA LEU A 27 7.38 4.08 -4.02
C LEU A 27 8.71 4.41 -4.71
N ASP A 28 9.80 3.80 -4.27
CA ASP A 28 11.10 3.88 -4.94
C ASP A 28 11.35 2.58 -5.70
N TRP A 29 11.71 2.67 -6.99
CA TRP A 29 12.02 1.50 -7.81
C TRP A 29 13.43 1.62 -8.39
N PRO A 30 14.46 1.31 -7.60
CA PRO A 30 15.83 1.37 -8.07
C PRO A 30 16.05 0.41 -9.24
N SER A 31 16.78 0.85 -10.26
CA SER A 31 17.13 0.03 -11.42
C SER A 31 17.98 -1.21 -11.08
N SER A 32 18.56 -1.24 -9.87
CA SER A 32 19.35 -2.35 -9.35
C SER A 32 18.52 -3.45 -8.65
N ARG A 33 17.18 -3.32 -8.60
CA ARG A 33 16.31 -4.26 -7.91
C ARG A 33 15.16 -4.75 -8.79
N ALA A 34 14.79 -6.02 -8.58
CA ALA A 34 13.61 -6.61 -9.20
C ALA A 34 12.30 -6.08 -8.59
N LEU A 35 12.32 -5.68 -7.31
CA LEU A 35 11.15 -5.22 -6.56
C LEU A 35 11.34 -3.77 -6.09
N PRO A 36 10.25 -3.00 -5.98
CA PRO A 36 10.30 -1.66 -5.42
C PRO A 36 10.58 -1.71 -3.90
N LEU A 37 11.11 -0.61 -3.40
CA LEU A 37 11.13 -0.26 -2.00
C LEU A 37 9.78 0.37 -1.63
N PHE A 38 9.11 -0.25 -0.67
CA PHE A 38 7.87 0.27 -0.09
C PHE A 38 8.18 1.21 1.08
N PRO A 39 7.26 2.14 1.41
CA PRO A 39 7.39 2.94 2.61
C PRO A 39 7.37 2.07 3.86
N ASP A 40 8.05 2.54 4.91
CA ASP A 40 7.93 1.94 6.24
C ASP A 40 6.48 2.04 6.75
N VAL A 41 6.08 1.02 7.51
CA VAL A 41 4.76 0.98 8.19
C VAL A 41 4.65 2.17 9.15
N ALA A 42 3.47 2.78 9.23
CA ALA A 42 3.23 3.88 10.15
C ALA A 42 3.28 3.42 11.61
N LYS A 43 3.57 4.38 12.51
CA LYS A 43 3.53 4.16 13.96
C LYS A 43 2.10 3.93 14.50
N GLU A 44 1.09 4.24 13.71
CA GLU A 44 -0.31 4.05 14.05
C GLU A 44 -0.98 3.35 12.86
N ILE A 45 -1.69 2.26 13.15
CA ILE A 45 -2.46 1.52 12.16
C ILE A 45 -3.93 1.48 12.58
N ASP A 46 -4.83 1.68 11.63
CA ASP A 46 -6.24 1.34 11.82
C ASP A 46 -6.49 -0.06 11.28
N TYR A 47 -7.33 -0.82 11.95
CA TYR A 47 -7.83 -2.08 11.42
C TYR A 47 -9.34 -2.18 11.57
N ALA A 48 -9.98 -2.91 10.66
CA ALA A 48 -11.40 -3.22 10.75
C ALA A 48 -11.70 -4.58 10.12
N ARG A 49 -12.54 -5.36 10.80
CA ARG A 49 -13.23 -6.50 10.19
C ARG A 49 -14.40 -5.97 9.36
N ILE A 50 -14.41 -6.25 8.07
CA ILE A 50 -15.42 -5.73 7.12
C ILE A 50 -16.43 -6.79 6.65
N THR A 51 -16.40 -7.99 7.24
CA THR A 51 -17.27 -9.12 6.88
C THR A 51 -18.76 -8.78 6.90
N ALA A 52 -19.20 -7.93 7.82
CA ALA A 52 -20.60 -7.57 7.98
C ALA A 52 -21.11 -6.54 6.95
N LEU A 53 -20.20 -5.93 6.19
CA LEU A 53 -20.57 -4.94 5.17
C LEU A 53 -21.07 -5.61 3.90
N SER A 54 -21.87 -4.89 3.12
CA SER A 54 -22.23 -5.30 1.76
C SER A 54 -21.00 -5.38 0.85
N GLY A 55 -21.11 -6.13 -0.25
CA GLY A 55 -19.99 -6.29 -1.20
C GLY A 55 -19.46 -4.95 -1.73
N ASP A 56 -20.35 -4.01 -2.05
CA ASP A 56 -19.97 -2.68 -2.55
C ASP A 56 -19.24 -1.84 -1.48
N GLU A 57 -19.68 -1.91 -0.22
CA GLU A 57 -19.01 -1.25 0.91
C GLU A 57 -17.63 -1.86 1.18
N GLN A 58 -17.50 -3.19 1.06
CA GLN A 58 -16.19 -3.85 1.15
C GLN A 58 -15.24 -3.39 0.04
N VAL A 59 -15.72 -3.33 -1.21
CA VAL A 59 -14.95 -2.84 -2.36
C VAL A 59 -14.52 -1.38 -2.16
N LEU A 60 -15.41 -0.54 -1.64
CA LEU A 60 -15.11 0.85 -1.31
C LEU A 60 -13.98 0.96 -0.28
N LEU A 61 -14.06 0.21 0.82
CA LEU A 61 -13.04 0.25 1.87
C LEU A 61 -11.71 -0.37 1.43
N VAL A 62 -11.72 -1.46 0.67
CA VAL A 62 -10.49 -2.03 0.08
C VAL A 62 -9.83 -1.03 -0.88
N SER A 63 -10.61 -0.26 -1.63
CA SER A 63 -10.09 0.82 -2.47
C SER A 63 -9.44 1.92 -1.63
N LEU A 64 -10.07 2.30 -0.51
CA LEU A 64 -9.49 3.24 0.45
C LEU A 64 -8.16 2.71 1.02
N GLN A 65 -8.10 1.43 1.37
CA GLN A 65 -6.88 0.78 1.85
C GLN A 65 -5.72 0.92 0.85
N GLY A 66 -5.98 0.73 -0.44
CA GLY A 66 -4.99 0.98 -1.49
C GLY A 66 -4.51 2.45 -1.53
N LEU A 67 -5.44 3.41 -1.44
CA LEU A 67 -5.12 4.85 -1.44
C LEU A 67 -4.33 5.30 -0.22
N VAL A 68 -4.61 4.74 0.94
CA VAL A 68 -3.89 5.03 2.19
C VAL A 68 -2.51 4.38 2.16
N ASN A 69 -2.46 3.07 1.89
CA ASN A 69 -1.23 2.28 2.02
C ASN A 69 -0.21 2.56 0.93
N ARG A 70 -0.61 3.08 -0.25
CA ARG A 70 0.35 3.50 -1.28
C ARG A 70 1.27 4.63 -0.83
N ARG A 71 0.81 5.48 0.09
CA ARG A 71 1.58 6.62 0.63
C ARG A 71 2.33 6.23 1.89
N GLN A 72 1.63 5.56 2.81
CA GLN A 72 2.21 5.03 4.04
C GLN A 72 1.34 3.85 4.51
N PRO A 73 1.87 2.62 4.64
CA PRO A 73 1.10 1.48 5.10
C PRO A 73 0.57 1.68 6.53
N ARG A 74 -0.76 1.81 6.68
CA ARG A 74 -1.42 2.05 7.97
C ARG A 74 -2.90 1.68 8.07
N LEU A 75 -3.50 1.12 7.03
CA LEU A 75 -4.87 0.61 7.06
C LEU A 75 -4.87 -0.90 6.79
N TYR A 76 -5.42 -1.68 7.72
CA TYR A 76 -5.53 -3.14 7.64
C TYR A 76 -6.98 -3.58 7.67
N LEU A 77 -7.55 -3.90 6.51
CA LEU A 77 -8.89 -4.43 6.39
C LEU A 77 -8.83 -5.93 6.16
N TYR A 78 -9.74 -6.66 6.79
CA TYR A 78 -9.87 -8.10 6.59
C TYR A 78 -11.33 -8.52 6.66
N TRP A 79 -11.64 -9.63 5.98
CA TRP A 79 -12.95 -10.26 6.01
C TRP A 79 -12.79 -11.74 6.36
N SER A 80 -13.92 -12.31 6.77
CA SER A 80 -14.07 -13.71 7.18
C SER A 80 -14.91 -14.42 6.14
N ALA A 81 -14.45 -15.54 5.61
CA ALA A 81 -15.35 -16.47 4.94
C ALA A 81 -16.11 -17.26 6.03
N PRO A 82 -17.44 -17.11 6.18
CA PRO A 82 -18.20 -17.81 7.22
C PRO A 82 -18.21 -19.34 7.04
N ASP A 83 -17.87 -19.82 5.84
CA ASP A 83 -18.03 -21.22 5.43
C ASP A 83 -16.80 -22.11 5.69
N ASP A 84 -15.69 -21.56 6.22
CA ASP A 84 -14.48 -22.34 6.56
C ASP A 84 -14.11 -22.20 8.06
N PRO A 85 -14.62 -23.05 8.95
CA PRO A 85 -14.30 -23.01 10.38
C PRO A 85 -12.97 -23.72 10.74
N GLY A 86 -12.12 -24.07 9.76
CA GLY A 86 -10.87 -24.77 10.00
C GLY A 86 -9.75 -23.90 10.59
N PRO A 87 -8.63 -24.51 11.04
CA PRO A 87 -7.42 -23.77 11.44
C PRO A 87 -6.76 -23.01 10.27
N SER A 88 -7.21 -23.27 9.04
CA SER A 88 -6.88 -22.56 7.81
C SER A 88 -7.85 -21.43 7.48
N SER A 89 -8.82 -21.14 8.35
CA SER A 89 -9.78 -20.07 8.09
C SER A 89 -9.07 -18.74 7.92
N ASP A 90 -9.57 -17.93 6.99
CA ASP A 90 -9.06 -16.58 6.75
C ASP A 90 -9.03 -15.76 8.05
N ASP A 91 -9.94 -16.03 8.98
CA ASP A 91 -10.00 -15.39 10.30
C ASP A 91 -8.76 -15.66 11.15
N VAL A 92 -8.38 -16.93 11.28
CA VAL A 92 -7.22 -17.31 12.09
C VAL A 92 -5.95 -16.67 11.49
N ILE A 93 -5.86 -16.63 10.17
CA ILE A 93 -4.71 -16.05 9.46
C ILE A 93 -4.69 -14.52 9.65
N ASN A 94 -5.80 -13.84 9.40
CA ASN A 94 -5.87 -12.38 9.46
C ASN A 94 -5.65 -11.86 10.88
N GLU A 95 -6.19 -12.55 11.89
CA GLU A 95 -5.94 -12.22 13.30
C GLU A 95 -4.49 -12.51 13.70
N ALA A 96 -3.88 -13.58 13.19
CA ALA A 96 -2.47 -13.87 13.47
C ALA A 96 -1.54 -12.76 12.94
N TRP A 97 -1.79 -12.25 11.73
CA TRP A 97 -1.04 -11.11 11.19
C TRP A 97 -1.21 -9.84 12.01
N LEU A 98 -2.43 -9.53 12.44
CA LEU A 98 -2.68 -8.37 13.31
C LEU A 98 -1.94 -8.50 14.65
N ARG A 99 -1.95 -9.69 15.26
CA ARG A 99 -1.21 -9.97 16.50
C ARG A 99 0.29 -9.79 16.32
N GLU A 100 0.85 -10.22 15.19
CA GLU A 100 2.27 -10.04 14.89
C GLU A 100 2.62 -8.56 14.68
N LEU A 101 1.77 -7.79 14.01
CA LEU A 101 1.96 -6.34 13.86
C LEU A 101 1.94 -5.63 15.22
N GLN A 102 1.08 -6.06 16.13
CA GLN A 102 1.00 -5.54 17.50
C GLN A 102 2.19 -6.00 18.37
N SER A 103 2.66 -7.24 18.21
CA SER A 103 3.74 -7.83 19.03
C SER A 103 5.10 -7.18 18.79
N ARG A 104 5.37 -6.78 17.54
CA ARG A 104 6.65 -6.15 17.14
C ARG A 104 6.88 -4.78 17.78
N GLY A 105 5.90 -4.22 18.50
CA GLY A 105 6.04 -3.00 19.30
C GLY A 105 6.28 -1.73 18.49
N GLY A 106 6.22 -1.80 17.15
CA GLY A 106 6.48 -0.68 16.25
C GLY A 106 5.27 0.19 15.94
N CYS A 107 4.05 -0.32 16.17
CA CYS A 107 2.81 0.34 15.76
C CYS A 107 1.73 0.25 16.84
N ARG A 108 1.07 1.37 17.14
CA ARG A 108 -0.21 1.39 17.89
C ARG A 108 -1.33 0.99 16.93
N SER A 109 -2.24 0.12 17.36
CA SER A 109 -3.39 -0.27 16.54
C SER A 109 -4.70 0.29 17.09
N THR A 110 -5.54 0.83 16.22
CA THR A 110 -6.89 1.30 16.53
C THR A 110 -7.91 0.41 15.84
N ASP A 111 -8.85 -0.14 16.61
CA ASP A 111 -9.97 -0.93 16.08
C ASP A 111 -11.08 0.00 15.59
N ALA A 112 -11.45 -0.12 14.32
CA ALA A 112 -12.56 0.58 13.69
C ALA A 112 -13.69 -0.38 13.29
N THR A 113 -13.69 -1.63 13.76
CA THR A 113 -14.69 -2.65 13.39
C THR A 113 -16.12 -2.25 13.74
N SER A 114 -16.33 -1.45 14.78
CA SER A 114 -17.67 -0.96 15.14
C SER A 114 -18.24 0.09 14.19
N ASP A 115 -17.37 0.79 13.44
CA ASP A 115 -17.75 1.77 12.42
C ASP A 115 -16.68 1.83 11.30
N PRO A 116 -16.66 0.82 10.40
CA PRO A 116 -15.63 0.77 9.36
C PRO A 116 -15.76 1.88 8.32
N LEU A 117 -16.99 2.37 8.06
CA LEU A 117 -17.23 3.43 7.08
C LEU A 117 -16.74 4.80 7.58
N GLY A 118 -16.70 5.02 8.90
CA GLY A 118 -16.09 6.22 9.50
C GLY A 118 -14.60 6.42 9.13
N LEU A 119 -13.91 5.36 8.70
CA LEU A 119 -12.54 5.47 8.16
C LEU A 119 -12.47 6.37 6.92
N ILE A 120 -13.53 6.44 6.11
CA ILE A 120 -13.57 7.32 4.94
C ILE A 120 -13.46 8.78 5.36
N ASP A 121 -14.20 9.18 6.39
CA ASP A 121 -14.18 10.56 6.89
C ASP A 121 -12.83 10.89 7.55
N LYS A 122 -12.28 9.95 8.32
CA LYS A 122 -10.93 10.07 8.89
C LYS A 122 -9.91 10.39 7.80
N TYR A 123 -9.78 9.51 6.80
CA TYR A 123 -8.74 9.64 5.77
C TYR A 123 -9.02 10.72 4.72
N ARG A 124 -10.26 11.20 4.60
CA ARG A 124 -10.58 12.39 3.78
C ARG A 124 -10.03 13.68 4.40
N SER A 125 -9.93 13.73 5.72
CA SER A 125 -9.53 14.93 6.46
C SER A 125 -8.00 15.14 6.56
N GLU A 126 -7.21 14.20 6.05
CA GLU A 126 -5.74 14.19 6.08
C GLU A 126 -5.11 14.65 4.75
#